data_AF-A0A428PF69-F1
#
_entry.id   AF-A0A428PF69-F1
#
_cell.length_a   1.000
_cell.length_b   1.000
_cell.length_c   1.000
_cell.angle_alpha   90.00
_cell.angle_beta   90.00
_cell.angle_gamma   90.00
#
_symmetry.space_group_name_H-M   'P 1'
#
loop_
_entity.id
_entity.type
_entity.pdbx_description
1 polymer ?
#
loop_
_entity_poly.entity_id
_entity_poly.type
_entity_poly.pdbx_seq_one_letter_code
_entity_poly.pdbx_strand_id
1 'polypeptide(L)'
;MSGHSNVGNRGVYEAGDQRNAPESERDTHERFNEGVENSHLSLDSKDERSIANRLAAEEKREEPSDDIETQRLKKDPTLPARAHGNEPSRGAKIDAQLQAEEEEELKRKGKA
;
A
#
# COMPACT_ATOMS: atom_id res chain seq x y z
N MET A 1 40.16 13.96 -40.79
CA MET A 1 38.71 13.94 -40.53
C MET A 1 38.49 14.21 -39.06
N SER A 2 38.16 15.45 -38.71
CA SER A 2 37.99 15.89 -37.32
C SER A 2 36.51 16.13 -37.02
N GLY A 3 35.92 15.24 -36.23
CA GLY A 3 34.57 15.42 -35.67
C GLY A 3 34.66 16.36 -34.47
N HIS A 4 34.48 17.65 -34.70
CA HIS A 4 34.41 18.66 -33.64
C HIS A 4 32.97 18.79 -33.13
N SER A 5 32.56 17.93 -32.20
CA SER A 5 31.39 18.19 -31.35
C SER A 5 31.87 18.81 -30.04
N ASN A 6 31.07 19.71 -29.45
CA ASN A 6 31.37 20.37 -28.17
C ASN A 6 31.45 19.40 -26.97
N VAL A 7 31.11 18.13 -27.21
CA VAL A 7 31.07 17.04 -26.23
C VAL A 7 32.05 15.91 -26.57
N GLY A 8 32.99 16.11 -27.50
CA GLY A 8 34.03 15.12 -27.81
C GLY A 8 33.54 13.85 -28.54
N ASN A 9 34.50 12.99 -28.89
CA ASN A 9 34.26 11.77 -29.65
C ASN A 9 33.61 10.68 -28.76
N ARG A 10 32.54 10.03 -29.24
CA ARG A 10 31.73 9.05 -28.48
C ARG A 10 32.53 7.86 -27.92
N GLY A 11 33.71 7.57 -28.50
CA GLY A 11 34.61 6.53 -27.99
C GLY A 11 35.41 6.90 -26.74
N VAL A 12 35.35 8.16 -26.27
CA VAL A 12 36.09 8.67 -25.10
C VAL A 12 35.27 8.54 -23.80
N TYR A 13 33.97 8.26 -23.90
CA TYR A 13 33.16 7.94 -22.73
C TYR A 13 33.44 6.49 -22.32
N GLU A 14 34.46 6.32 -21.50
CA GLU A 14 34.83 5.06 -20.87
C GLU A 14 33.69 4.66 -19.93
N ALA A 15 32.72 3.92 -20.48
CA ALA A 15 31.51 3.48 -19.80
C ALA A 15 31.81 2.34 -18.81
N GLY A 16 32.81 2.54 -17.95
CA GLY A 16 33.28 1.56 -16.97
C GLY A 16 32.31 1.39 -15.81
N ASP A 17 31.72 2.48 -15.31
CA ASP A 17 30.81 2.48 -14.14
C ASP A 17 29.37 2.92 -14.48
N GLN A 18 29.10 3.35 -15.71
CA GLN A 18 27.76 3.84 -16.14
C GLN A 18 26.89 2.76 -16.79
N ARG A 19 27.42 1.55 -16.98
CA ARG A 19 26.63 0.44 -17.51
C ARG A 19 26.07 -0.35 -16.33
N ASN A 20 24.74 -0.32 -16.22
CA ASN A 20 24.01 -1.30 -15.44
C ASN A 20 24.48 -2.72 -15.81
N ALA A 21 24.65 -3.58 -14.83
CA ALA A 21 24.93 -5.00 -15.06
C ALA A 21 23.87 -5.58 -16.04
N PRO A 22 24.27 -6.47 -16.97
CA PRO A 22 23.33 -7.09 -17.89
C PRO A 22 22.26 -7.87 -17.11
N GLU A 23 21.06 -8.01 -17.67
CA GLU A 23 19.92 -8.70 -17.04
C GLU A 23 20.32 -10.10 -16.51
N SER A 24 21.21 -10.78 -17.23
CA SER A 24 21.76 -12.10 -16.88
C SER A 24 22.60 -12.13 -15.60
N GLU A 25 23.07 -10.99 -15.11
CA GLU A 25 23.87 -10.84 -13.89
C GLU A 25 23.10 -10.19 -12.73
N ARG A 26 21.86 -9.73 -12.98
CA ARG A 26 21.03 -9.03 -11.99
C ARG A 26 20.18 -9.94 -11.10
N ASP A 27 20.05 -11.21 -11.46
CA ASP A 27 19.29 -12.21 -10.68
C ASP A 27 20.17 -13.39 -10.24
N THR A 28 21.49 -13.34 -10.48
CA THR A 28 22.43 -14.40 -10.10
C THR A 28 22.94 -14.27 -8.67
N HIS A 29 22.71 -13.12 -8.02
CA HIS A 29 23.05 -12.94 -6.62
C HIS A 29 21.93 -13.46 -5.72
N GLU A 30 22.28 -14.34 -4.77
CA GLU A 30 21.39 -14.76 -3.70
C GLU A 30 20.88 -13.50 -2.99
N ARG A 31 19.56 -13.27 -3.03
CA ARG A 31 18.92 -12.15 -2.34
C ARG A 31 19.13 -12.40 -0.85
N PHE A 32 20.09 -11.69 -0.25
CA PHE A 32 20.43 -11.87 1.16
C PHE A 32 19.16 -11.71 2.01
N ASN A 33 18.78 -12.78 2.71
CA ASN A 33 17.58 -12.86 3.56
C ASN A 33 16.24 -12.92 2.81
N GLU A 34 16.17 -13.56 1.65
CA GLU A 34 14.89 -13.98 1.09
C GLU A 34 14.17 -14.90 2.09
N GLY A 35 12.92 -14.54 2.43
CA GLY A 35 12.10 -15.34 3.33
C GLY A 35 11.78 -16.70 2.73
N VAL A 36 11.53 -17.70 3.58
CA VAL A 36 11.11 -19.03 3.10
C VAL A 36 9.77 -18.89 2.38
N GLU A 37 9.67 -19.50 1.19
CA GLU A 37 8.43 -19.60 0.44
C GLU A 37 7.26 -20.05 1.34
N ASN A 38 6.12 -19.37 1.23
CA ASN A 38 4.91 -19.63 2.03
C ASN A 38 4.96 -19.29 3.53
N SER A 39 6.00 -18.62 4.03
CA SER A 39 6.09 -18.23 5.46
C SER A 39 4.91 -17.42 6.00
N HIS A 40 4.12 -16.79 5.13
CA HIS A 40 2.96 -15.97 5.49
C HIS A 40 1.61 -16.70 5.37
N LEU A 41 1.59 -17.96 4.91
CA LEU A 41 0.37 -18.73 4.72
C LEU A 41 0.02 -19.51 6.00
N SER A 42 -1.01 -19.06 6.72
CA SER A 42 -1.50 -19.77 7.93
C SER A 42 -1.96 -21.21 7.68
N LEU A 43 -2.34 -21.51 6.44
CA LEU A 43 -2.86 -22.81 6.00
C LEU A 43 -1.89 -23.55 5.09
N ASP A 44 -0.58 -23.26 5.17
CA ASP A 44 0.41 -24.02 4.40
C ASP A 44 0.37 -25.51 4.80
N SER A 45 0.24 -26.36 3.79
CA SER A 45 0.33 -27.82 3.93
C SER A 45 1.67 -28.30 4.49
N LYS A 46 2.73 -27.51 4.31
CA LYS A 46 4.09 -27.77 4.81
C LYS A 46 4.36 -27.11 6.16
N ASP A 47 3.36 -26.48 6.77
CA ASP A 47 3.50 -25.88 8.09
C ASP A 47 3.70 -26.95 9.17
N GLU A 48 4.84 -26.90 9.86
CA GLU A 48 5.19 -27.82 10.95
C GLU A 48 4.47 -27.48 12.27
N ARG A 49 3.71 -26.39 12.34
CA ARG A 49 2.89 -26.06 13.51
C ARG A 49 1.77 -27.08 13.71
N SER A 50 1.58 -27.50 14.96
CA SER A 50 0.47 -28.35 15.36
C SER A 50 -0.89 -27.70 15.03
N ILE A 51 -1.93 -28.51 14.85
CA ILE A 51 -3.29 -28.03 14.55
C ILE A 51 -3.77 -27.07 15.65
N ALA A 52 -3.49 -27.38 16.91
CA ALA A 52 -3.82 -26.52 18.05
C ALA A 52 -3.11 -25.15 17.97
N ASN A 53 -1.84 -25.12 17.59
CA ASN A 53 -1.08 -23.88 17.45
C ASN A 53 -1.56 -23.04 16.26
N ARG A 54 -1.95 -23.69 15.14
CA ARG A 54 -2.54 -23.00 13.99
C ARG A 54 -3.89 -22.37 14.35
N LEU A 55 -4.76 -23.11 15.04
CA LEU A 55 -6.05 -22.60 15.48
C LEU A 55 -5.88 -21.42 16.45
N ALA A 56 -5.01 -21.55 17.45
CA ALA A 56 -4.75 -20.47 18.41
C ALA A 56 -4.11 -19.24 17.76
N ALA A 57 -3.30 -19.41 16.72
CA ALA A 57 -2.73 -18.31 15.96
C ALA A 57 -3.80 -17.57 15.14
N GLU A 58 -4.74 -18.32 14.54
CA GLU A 58 -5.84 -17.74 13.78
C GLU A 58 -6.87 -17.07 14.68
N GLU A 59 -7.17 -17.63 15.86
CA GLU A 59 -8.02 -16.97 16.87
C GLU A 59 -7.43 -15.65 17.39
N LYS A 60 -6.10 -15.57 17.48
CA LYS A 60 -5.38 -14.34 17.84
C LYS A 60 -5.19 -13.38 16.68
N ARG A 61 -5.46 -13.82 15.46
CA ARG A 61 -5.44 -12.96 14.29
C ARG A 61 -6.69 -12.11 14.38
N GLU A 62 -6.55 -10.94 14.99
CA GLU A 62 -7.62 -9.96 14.99
C GLU A 62 -8.02 -9.68 13.53
N GLU A 63 -9.33 -9.64 13.26
CA GLU A 63 -9.85 -8.97 12.07
C GLU A 63 -9.13 -7.62 11.98
N PRO A 64 -8.65 -7.20 10.80
CA PRO A 64 -7.89 -5.96 10.67
C PRO A 64 -8.69 -4.84 11.32
N SER A 65 -8.27 -4.44 12.52
CA SER A 65 -8.98 -3.43 13.26
C SER A 65 -8.84 -2.15 12.47
N ASP A 66 -9.96 -1.49 12.19
CA ASP A 66 -9.91 -0.20 11.54
C ASP A 66 -8.97 0.73 12.31
N ASP A 67 -7.94 1.24 11.65
CA ASP A 67 -7.13 2.33 12.17
C ASP A 67 -8.01 3.50 12.60
N ILE A 68 -7.53 4.31 13.54
CA ILE A 68 -8.29 5.48 14.04
C ILE A 68 -8.75 6.40 12.90
N GLU A 69 -7.96 6.52 11.83
CA GLU A 69 -8.33 7.29 10.65
C GLU A 69 -9.46 6.65 9.84
N THR A 70 -9.43 5.33 9.65
CA THR A 70 -10.50 4.63 8.92
C THR A 70 -11.79 4.62 9.73
N GLN A 71 -11.71 4.52 11.06
CA GLN A 71 -12.85 4.71 11.95
C GLN A 71 -13.45 6.12 11.84
N ARG A 72 -12.61 7.16 11.73
CA ARG A 72 -13.07 8.54 11.52
C ARG A 72 -13.71 8.71 10.15
N LEU A 73 -13.12 8.15 9.10
CA LEU A 73 -13.63 8.19 7.74
C LEU A 73 -15.02 7.54 7.63
N LYS A 74 -15.23 6.40 8.32
CA LYS A 74 -16.54 5.71 8.37
C LYS A 74 -17.64 6.55 9.03
N LYS A 75 -17.28 7.47 9.94
CA LYS A 75 -18.25 8.34 10.62
C LYS A 75 -18.58 9.57 9.80
N ASP A 76 -17.56 10.26 9.29
CA ASP A 76 -17.74 11.41 8.41
C ASP A 76 -16.55 11.45 7.43
N PRO A 77 -16.84 11.43 6.12
CA PRO A 77 -15.81 11.38 5.07
C PRO A 77 -14.90 12.61 5.07
N THR A 78 -15.29 13.72 5.70
CA THR A 78 -14.52 14.96 5.78
C THR A 78 -13.57 15.04 6.98
N LEU A 79 -13.73 14.17 7.98
CA LEU A 79 -12.97 14.25 9.24
C LEU A 79 -11.46 14.03 9.08
N PRO A 80 -10.98 13.04 8.30
CA PRO A 80 -9.54 12.84 8.16
C PRO A 80 -8.86 14.09 7.58
N ALA A 81 -9.42 14.69 6.53
CA ALA A 81 -8.87 15.90 5.92
C ALA A 81 -8.85 17.08 6.90
N ARG A 82 -9.95 17.31 7.63
CA ARG A 82 -10.04 18.37 8.64
C ARG A 82 -9.08 18.16 9.82
N ALA A 83 -8.91 16.93 10.28
CA ALA A 83 -7.99 16.60 11.36
C ALA A 83 -6.53 16.90 11.00
N HIS A 84 -6.19 16.79 9.71
CA HIS A 84 -4.88 17.15 9.17
C HIS A 84 -4.76 18.62 8.74
N GLY A 85 -5.80 19.44 8.96
CA GLY A 85 -5.82 20.86 8.57
C GLY A 85 -5.96 21.10 7.06
N ASN A 86 -6.33 20.07 6.29
CA ASN A 86 -6.51 20.14 4.85
C ASN A 86 -7.97 20.40 4.48
N GLU A 87 -8.17 20.93 3.28
CA GLU A 87 -9.52 21.03 2.72
C GLU A 87 -10.02 19.64 2.25
N PRO A 88 -11.22 19.19 2.67
CA PRO A 88 -11.79 17.94 2.19
C PRO A 88 -11.99 17.93 0.68
N SER A 89 -11.86 16.74 0.07
CA SER A 89 -12.09 16.57 -1.37
C SER A 89 -13.53 16.89 -1.76
N ARG A 90 -13.77 17.21 -3.03
CA ARG A 90 -15.12 17.46 -3.55
C ARG A 90 -16.05 16.26 -3.32
N GLY A 91 -15.55 15.04 -3.48
CA GLY A 91 -16.30 13.81 -3.23
C GLY A 91 -16.70 13.69 -1.76
N ALA A 92 -15.75 13.83 -0.84
CA ALA A 92 -16.02 13.76 0.60
C ALA A 92 -17.05 14.81 1.06
N LYS A 93 -17.05 16.00 0.47
CA LYS A 93 -18.08 17.02 0.73
C LYS A 93 -19.47 16.61 0.27
N ILE A 94 -19.57 15.98 -0.91
CA ILE A 94 -20.85 15.48 -1.45
C ILE A 94 -21.36 14.32 -0.59
N ASP A 95 -20.48 13.39 -0.24
CA ASP A 95 -20.85 12.24 0.60
C ASP A 95 -21.37 12.69 1.98
N ALA A 96 -20.73 13.69 2.60
CA ALA A 96 -21.21 14.27 3.86
C ALA A 96 -22.57 15.00 3.71
N GLN A 97 -22.82 15.64 2.56
CA GLN A 97 -24.12 16.27 2.27
C GLN A 97 -25.22 15.22 2.11
N LEU A 98 -24.96 14.17 1.34
CA LEU A 98 -25.91 13.07 1.15
C LEU A 98 -26.25 12.39 2.48
N GLN A 99 -25.26 12.10 3.32
CA GLN A 99 -25.48 11.55 4.66
C GLN A 99 -26.39 12.45 5.51
N ALA A 100 -26.15 13.76 5.50
CA ALA A 100 -26.99 14.70 6.25
C ALA A 100 -28.43 14.76 5.71
N GLU A 101 -28.60 14.79 4.39
CA GLU A 101 -29.92 14.77 3.76
C GLU A 101 -30.69 13.47 4.06
N GLU A 102 -30.02 12.32 3.99
CA GLU A 102 -30.61 11.02 4.32
C GLU A 102 -31.02 10.94 5.80
N GLU A 103 -30.19 11.42 6.72
CA GLU A 103 -30.55 11.49 8.14
C GLU A 103 -31.77 12.38 8.40
N GLU A 104 -31.85 13.54 7.73
CA GLU A 104 -33.02 14.40 7.81
C GLU A 104 -34.28 13.74 7.25
N GLU A 105 -34.16 13.04 6.12
CA GLU A 105 -35.26 12.29 5.55
C GLU A 105 -35.73 11.15 6.46
N LEU A 106 -34.81 10.42 7.09
CA LEU A 106 -35.14 9.36 8.04
C LEU A 106 -35.89 9.91 9.25
N LYS A 107 -35.45 11.07 9.77
CA LYS A 107 -36.16 11.80 10.84
C LYS A 107 -37.56 12.24 10.39
N ARG A 108 -37.70 12.81 9.18
CA ARG A 108 -39.01 13.19 8.61
C ARG A 108 -39.94 11.99 8.40
N LYS A 109 -39.37 10.84 8.01
CA LYS A 109 -40.11 9.59 7.78
C LYS A 109 -40.42 8.84 9.09
N GLY A 110 -39.99 9.34 10.26
CA GLY A 110 -40.21 8.71 11.56
C GLY A 110 -39.54 7.34 11.70
N LYS A 111 -38.46 7.10 10.94
CA LYS A 111 -37.71 5.84 10.90
C LYS A 111 -36.40 5.89 11.70
N ALA A 112 -36.19 6.98 12.44
CA ALA A 112 -35.04 7.23 13.30
C ALA A 112 -35.44 7.12 14.78
#